data_AF-A0AB39R5D7-F1
#
_entry.id   AF-A0AB39R5D7-F1
#
_cell.length_a   1.000
_cell.length_b   1.000
_cell.length_c   1.000
_cell.angle_alpha   90.00
_cell.angle_beta   90.00
_cell.angle_gamma   90.00
#
_symmetry.space_group_name_H-M   'P 1'
#
loop_
_entity.id
_entity.type
_entity.pdbx_description
1 polymer ?
#
loop_
_entity_poly.entity_id
_entity_poly.type
_entity_poly.pdbx_seq_one_letter_code
_entity_poly.pdbx_strand_id
1 'polypeptide(L)'
;MFAVGLSCCALAWAGGRSGEGDGPRPITSEEAGRLAMARFRAYETGPHRVILKIDDGRDSYEVNGLVDYRRHRAVGSYAAGEPGPKQQKGLIAWDNSGLAVATEAKGPAPSSTTAEIARAAAGVPHRGWSPRAYAGYPLDVALRVVMALGADRPDNAQLLAQSGPRYLGESMLRGTSYARISGPRPKPQETKPRAEGAAGARAGGTAAPQPRPTGLSPLTYWIDEDGELGRLEIRSGGVARPVTVDFTGHEGRVKVPGEPWGESPGGK
;
A
#
# COMPACT_ATOMS: atom_id res chain seq x y z
N MET A 1 -32.03 18.57 -59.08
CA MET A 1 -31.31 19.86 -58.95
C MET A 1 -31.24 20.15 -57.45
N PHE A 2 -30.04 20.22 -56.90
CA PHE A 2 -29.73 20.07 -55.47
C PHE A 2 -30.13 21.28 -54.61
N ALA A 3 -30.59 21.03 -53.39
CA ALA A 3 -30.48 21.96 -52.27
C ALA A 3 -30.16 21.15 -50.99
N VAL A 4 -28.90 21.21 -50.57
CA VAL A 4 -28.37 20.60 -49.34
C VAL A 4 -28.58 21.60 -48.21
N GLY A 5 -29.40 21.24 -47.22
CA GLY A 5 -29.60 22.01 -46.00
C GLY A 5 -28.54 21.68 -44.95
N LEU A 6 -27.70 22.67 -44.65
CA LEU A 6 -26.80 22.71 -43.50
C LEU A 6 -27.63 22.58 -42.21
N SER A 7 -27.35 21.57 -41.38
CA SER A 7 -27.86 21.49 -40.00
C SER A 7 -26.68 21.48 -39.05
N CYS A 8 -26.41 22.66 -38.46
CA CYS A 8 -25.47 22.83 -37.38
C CYS A 8 -26.13 22.37 -36.07
N CYS A 9 -25.85 21.15 -35.63
CA CYS A 9 -26.14 20.73 -34.26
C CYS A 9 -25.12 21.38 -33.32
N ALA A 10 -25.52 22.50 -32.72
CA ALA A 10 -24.87 23.06 -31.54
C ALA A 10 -25.07 22.11 -30.36
N LEU A 11 -24.06 21.27 -30.08
CA LEU A 11 -23.98 20.52 -28.83
C LEU A 11 -23.59 21.51 -27.72
N ALA A 12 -24.60 21.93 -26.97
CA ALA A 12 -24.45 22.62 -25.71
C ALA A 12 -23.62 21.75 -24.77
N TRP A 13 -22.36 22.13 -24.55
CA TRP A 13 -21.57 21.64 -23.44
C TRP A 13 -22.20 22.16 -22.15
N ALA A 14 -23.02 21.32 -21.52
CA ALA A 14 -23.40 21.51 -20.14
C ALA A 14 -22.12 21.52 -19.29
N GLY A 15 -21.85 22.67 -18.68
CA GLY A 15 -20.75 22.84 -17.75
C GLY A 15 -20.89 21.84 -16.60
N GLY A 16 -20.05 20.80 -16.64
CA GLY A 16 -19.72 20.01 -15.46
C GLY A 16 -19.08 20.95 -14.46
N ARG A 17 -19.87 21.31 -13.45
CA ARG A 17 -19.45 22.09 -12.29
C ARG A 17 -18.49 21.19 -11.51
N SER A 18 -17.21 21.20 -11.88
CA SER A 18 -16.14 20.65 -11.06
C SER A 18 -16.26 21.30 -9.68
N GLY A 19 -16.49 20.50 -8.65
CA GLY A 19 -16.68 20.97 -7.28
C GLY A 19 -15.52 21.84 -6.83
N GLU A 20 -15.76 23.15 -6.81
CA GLU A 20 -14.89 24.15 -6.24
C GLU A 20 -15.00 24.04 -4.72
N GLY A 21 -14.23 23.12 -4.13
CA GLY A 21 -14.31 22.84 -2.69
C GLY A 21 -13.34 21.80 -2.11
N ASP A 22 -12.40 21.24 -2.87
CA ASP A 22 -11.76 19.98 -2.45
C ASP A 22 -10.23 20.04 -2.33
N GLY A 23 -9.75 21.09 -1.66
CA GLY A 23 -8.36 21.19 -1.24
C GLY A 23 -8.07 20.37 0.04
N PRO A 24 -6.80 20.15 0.40
CA PRO A 24 -6.45 19.37 1.57
C PRO A 24 -7.10 19.91 2.86
N ARG A 25 -7.99 19.14 3.49
CA ARG A 25 -8.74 19.53 4.70
C ARG A 25 -8.65 18.46 5.79
N PRO A 26 -8.89 18.79 7.07
CA PRO A 26 -9.10 17.76 8.09
C PRO A 26 -10.23 16.81 7.66
N ILE A 27 -10.07 15.52 7.95
CA ILE A 27 -11.14 14.55 7.70
C ILE A 27 -12.34 14.82 8.62
N THR A 28 -13.56 14.57 8.13
CA THR A 28 -14.78 14.58 8.94
C THR A 28 -14.86 13.34 9.83
N SER A 29 -15.75 13.34 10.82
CA SER A 29 -15.99 12.15 11.67
C SER A 29 -16.47 10.95 10.85
N GLU A 30 -17.25 11.19 9.80
CA GLU A 30 -17.75 10.16 8.89
C GLU A 30 -16.61 9.53 8.07
N GLU A 31 -15.71 10.36 7.52
CA GLU A 31 -14.51 9.92 6.82
C GLU A 31 -13.54 9.17 7.73
N ALA A 32 -13.39 9.63 8.99
CA ALA A 32 -12.62 8.91 10.01
C ALA A 32 -13.24 7.54 10.32
N GLY A 33 -14.57 7.47 10.39
CA GLY A 33 -15.33 6.23 10.52
C GLY A 33 -15.08 5.28 9.35
N ARG A 34 -15.13 5.77 8.10
CA ARG A 34 -14.80 4.99 6.89
C ARG A 34 -13.36 4.48 6.90
N LEU A 35 -12.39 5.33 7.25
CA LEU A 35 -10.98 4.92 7.37
C LEU A 35 -10.79 3.82 8.44
N ALA A 36 -11.44 3.95 9.59
CA ALA A 36 -11.39 2.92 10.63
C ALA A 36 -12.03 1.61 10.17
N MET A 37 -13.19 1.70 9.51
CA MET A 37 -13.91 0.54 8.95
C MET A 37 -13.08 -0.15 7.86
N ALA A 38 -12.40 0.60 7.01
CA ALA A 38 -11.54 0.06 5.94
C ALA A 38 -10.39 -0.78 6.49
N ARG A 39 -9.73 -0.29 7.55
CA ARG A 39 -8.69 -1.05 8.25
C ARG A 39 -9.26 -2.29 8.94
N PHE A 40 -10.45 -2.18 9.53
CA PHE A 40 -11.12 -3.30 10.18
C PHE A 40 -11.56 -4.38 9.19
N ARG A 41 -12.19 -4.01 8.07
CA ARG A 41 -12.62 -4.96 7.03
C ARG A 41 -11.44 -5.62 6.33
N ALA A 42 -10.33 -4.89 6.14
CA ALA A 42 -9.09 -5.50 5.68
C ALA A 42 -8.61 -6.64 6.59
N TYR A 43 -8.86 -6.56 7.91
CA TYR A 43 -8.56 -7.65 8.83
C TYR A 43 -9.62 -8.77 8.83
N GLU A 44 -10.90 -8.41 8.85
CA GLU A 44 -11.98 -9.39 8.99
C GLU A 44 -12.22 -10.21 7.74
N THR A 45 -12.12 -9.58 6.57
CA THR A 45 -12.53 -10.18 5.31
C THR A 45 -11.38 -11.01 4.73
N GLY A 46 -10.85 -11.96 5.49
CA GLY A 46 -10.00 -13.05 4.97
C GLY A 46 -8.81 -12.61 4.09
N PRO A 47 -8.32 -13.47 3.20
CA PRO A 47 -7.18 -13.13 2.37
C PRO A 47 -7.51 -12.08 1.31
N HIS A 48 -6.68 -11.05 1.20
CA HIS A 48 -6.84 -9.97 0.22
C HIS A 48 -5.87 -10.12 -0.95
N ARG A 49 -6.35 -9.83 -2.16
CA ARG A 49 -5.49 -9.71 -3.33
C ARG A 49 -4.87 -8.33 -3.38
N VAL A 50 -3.54 -8.28 -3.42
CA VAL A 50 -2.76 -7.04 -3.52
C VAL A 50 -1.90 -7.05 -4.77
N ILE A 51 -1.76 -5.88 -5.41
CA ILE A 51 -0.81 -5.64 -6.49
C ILE A 51 0.09 -4.50 -6.08
N LEU A 52 1.34 -4.80 -5.76
CA LEU A 52 2.34 -3.82 -5.38
C LEU A 52 3.21 -3.48 -6.59
N LYS A 53 3.39 -2.20 -6.86
CA LYS A 53 4.26 -1.70 -7.93
C LYS A 53 5.23 -0.64 -7.41
N ILE A 54 6.50 -0.86 -7.73
CA ILE A 54 7.62 0.02 -7.43
C ILE A 54 8.32 0.33 -8.74
N ASP A 55 8.58 1.61 -8.96
CA ASP A 55 9.42 2.10 -10.05
C ASP A 55 10.20 3.29 -9.49
N ASP A 56 11.46 3.06 -9.14
CA ASP A 56 12.34 4.10 -8.62
C ASP A 56 13.26 4.71 -9.70
N GLY A 57 13.03 4.35 -10.97
CA GLY A 57 13.86 4.74 -12.11
C GLY A 57 15.17 3.95 -12.25
N ARG A 58 15.55 3.13 -11.27
CA ARG A 58 16.70 2.20 -11.35
C ARG A 58 16.23 0.76 -11.36
N ASP A 59 15.30 0.44 -10.45
CA ASP A 59 14.68 -0.85 -10.29
C ASP A 59 13.17 -0.74 -10.42
N SER A 60 12.57 -1.75 -11.06
CA SER A 60 11.12 -1.93 -11.10
C SER A 60 10.76 -3.26 -10.46
N TYR A 61 9.74 -3.25 -9.62
CA TYR A 61 9.18 -4.45 -9.00
C TYR A 61 7.67 -4.44 -9.13
N GLU A 62 7.13 -5.58 -9.54
CA GLU A 62 5.70 -5.87 -9.42
C GLU A 62 5.52 -7.13 -8.57
N VAL A 63 4.67 -7.04 -7.56
CA VAL A 63 4.29 -8.19 -6.73
C VAL A 63 2.78 -8.35 -6.78
N ASN A 64 2.35 -9.52 -7.25
CA ASN A 64 0.95 -9.94 -7.19
C ASN A 64 0.83 -10.90 -6.01
N GLY A 65 0.07 -10.50 -4.99
CA GLY A 65 0.07 -11.12 -3.68
C GLY A 65 -1.30 -11.49 -3.16
N LEU A 66 -1.30 -12.44 -2.23
CA LEU A 66 -2.42 -12.87 -1.40
C LEU A 66 -2.00 -12.70 0.07
N VAL A 67 -2.69 -11.85 0.80
CA VAL A 67 -2.35 -11.47 2.18
C VAL A 67 -3.43 -11.97 3.14
N ASP A 68 -3.08 -12.89 4.04
CA ASP A 68 -3.94 -13.32 5.15
C ASP A 68 -3.55 -12.55 6.42
N TYR A 69 -4.31 -11.50 6.72
CA TYR A 69 -4.08 -10.65 7.89
C TYR A 69 -4.33 -11.35 9.22
N ARG A 70 -5.19 -12.38 9.25
CA ARG A 70 -5.45 -13.14 10.48
C ARG A 70 -4.28 -14.03 10.86
N ARG A 71 -3.60 -14.59 9.85
CA ARG A 71 -2.38 -15.38 10.04
C ARG A 71 -1.10 -14.54 10.03
N HIS A 72 -1.19 -13.25 9.71
CA HIS A 72 -0.05 -12.37 9.48
C HIS A 72 0.94 -12.94 8.45
N ARG A 73 0.42 -13.50 7.37
CA ARG A 73 1.22 -14.15 6.32
C ARG A 73 0.72 -13.81 4.95
N ALA A 74 1.63 -13.79 4.00
CA ALA A 74 1.31 -13.51 2.63
C ALA A 74 2.23 -14.23 1.66
N VAL A 75 1.69 -14.57 0.50
CA VAL A 75 2.45 -15.17 -0.61
C VAL A 75 2.14 -14.44 -1.89
N GLY A 76 3.09 -14.41 -2.81
CA GLY A 76 2.96 -13.68 -4.06
C GLY A 76 3.91 -14.20 -5.13
N SER A 77 3.61 -13.85 -6.37
CA SER A 77 4.58 -13.87 -7.45
C SER A 77 5.20 -12.49 -7.57
N TYR A 78 6.51 -12.41 -7.82
CA TYR A 78 7.18 -11.16 -8.11
C TYR A 78 7.81 -11.18 -9.51
N ALA A 79 7.91 -9.99 -10.10
CA ALA A 79 8.68 -9.72 -11.28
C ALA A 79 9.56 -8.50 -11.02
N ALA A 80 10.86 -8.61 -11.29
CA ALA A 80 11.83 -7.55 -11.09
C ALA A 80 12.57 -7.21 -12.41
N GLY A 81 12.72 -5.91 -12.65
CA GLY A 81 13.27 -5.36 -13.88
C GLY A 81 12.23 -5.24 -15.00
N GLU A 82 12.69 -4.72 -16.15
CA GLU A 82 11.84 -4.46 -17.29
C GLU A 82 11.15 -5.73 -17.82
N PRO A 83 9.88 -5.61 -18.29
CA PRO A 83 9.18 -6.72 -18.93
C PRO A 83 9.98 -7.28 -20.10
N GLY A 84 10.33 -8.57 -20.05
CA GLY A 84 11.11 -9.21 -21.10
C GLY A 84 11.63 -10.60 -20.71
N PRO A 85 12.39 -11.25 -21.60
CA PRO A 85 12.91 -12.60 -21.37
C PRO A 85 13.94 -12.68 -20.24
N LYS A 86 14.59 -11.56 -19.89
CA LYS A 86 15.57 -11.45 -18.80
C LYS A 86 14.95 -10.98 -17.48
N GLN A 87 13.64 -10.73 -17.45
CA GLN A 87 12.95 -10.28 -16.25
C GLN A 87 13.07 -11.36 -15.18
N GLN A 88 13.54 -10.98 -14.00
CA GLN A 88 13.63 -11.92 -12.89
C GLN A 88 12.23 -12.18 -12.38
N LYS A 89 11.87 -13.45 -12.21
CA LYS A 89 10.55 -13.87 -11.74
C LYS A 89 10.73 -14.95 -10.70
N GLY A 90 9.81 -15.00 -9.76
CA GLY A 90 9.80 -16.03 -8.74
C GLY A 90 8.60 -15.90 -7.82
N LEU A 91 8.65 -16.64 -6.73
CA LEU A 91 7.69 -16.53 -5.65
C LEU A 91 8.31 -15.80 -4.46
N ILE A 92 7.47 -15.08 -3.75
CA ILE A 92 7.82 -14.38 -2.52
C ILE A 92 6.79 -14.73 -1.46
N ALA A 93 7.25 -14.98 -0.24
CA ALA A 93 6.43 -15.14 0.94
C ALA A 93 6.91 -14.12 1.97
N TRP A 94 6.01 -13.53 2.74
CA TRP A 94 6.39 -12.55 3.75
C TRP A 94 5.41 -12.53 4.92
N ASP A 95 5.93 -12.10 6.06
CA ASP A 95 5.21 -11.96 7.32
C ASP A 95 5.76 -10.76 8.11
N ASN A 96 5.44 -10.65 9.41
CA ASN A 96 5.94 -9.57 10.25
C ASN A 96 7.44 -9.64 10.56
N SER A 97 8.07 -10.81 10.42
CA SER A 97 9.47 -11.07 10.77
C SER A 97 10.43 -10.88 9.59
N GLY A 98 9.98 -11.16 8.37
CA GLY A 98 10.82 -11.09 7.18
C GLY A 98 10.12 -11.56 5.93
N LEU A 99 10.93 -11.96 4.96
CA LEU A 99 10.45 -12.55 3.71
C LEU A 99 11.31 -13.74 3.28
N ALA A 100 10.76 -14.56 2.41
CA ALA A 100 11.48 -15.63 1.74
C ALA A 100 11.19 -15.58 0.24
N VAL A 101 12.19 -15.90 -0.57
CA VAL A 101 12.07 -15.91 -2.03
C VAL A 101 12.39 -17.29 -2.59
N ALA A 102 11.65 -17.70 -3.61
CA ALA A 102 11.93 -18.89 -4.39
C ALA A 102 12.10 -18.47 -5.86
N THR A 103 13.34 -18.24 -6.27
CA THR A 103 13.75 -17.81 -7.61
C THR A 103 13.73 -18.96 -8.63
N GLU A 104 13.98 -20.19 -8.17
CA GLU A 104 14.02 -21.39 -9.01
C GLU A 104 12.63 -21.97 -9.29
N ALA A 105 11.65 -21.65 -8.45
CA ALA A 105 10.27 -21.96 -8.73
C ALA A 105 9.84 -21.15 -9.97
N LYS A 106 9.32 -21.82 -11.00
CA LYS A 106 8.68 -21.13 -12.13
C LYS A 106 7.54 -20.29 -11.56
N GLY A 107 7.82 -19.01 -11.33
CA GLY A 107 6.85 -18.07 -10.82
C GLY A 107 5.66 -18.01 -11.77
N PRO A 108 4.42 -17.99 -11.26
CA PRO A 108 3.25 -17.67 -12.07
C PRO A 108 3.48 -16.37 -12.82
N ALA A 109 2.83 -16.20 -13.97
CA ALA A 109 2.89 -14.93 -14.69
C ALA A 109 2.31 -13.80 -13.81
N PRO A 110 2.70 -12.54 -14.03
CA PRO A 110 2.08 -11.41 -13.32
C PRO A 110 0.54 -11.36 -13.44
N SER A 111 -0.02 -11.93 -14.51
CA SER A 111 -1.46 -12.05 -14.74
C SER A 111 -2.13 -13.23 -14.01
N SER A 112 -1.37 -14.04 -13.25
CA SER A 112 -1.91 -15.23 -12.61
C SER A 112 -2.91 -14.89 -11.51
N THR A 113 -3.84 -15.82 -11.31
CA THR A 113 -4.84 -15.75 -10.24
C THR A 113 -4.18 -16.01 -8.89
N THR A 114 -4.81 -15.53 -7.81
CA THR A 114 -4.38 -15.79 -6.43
C THR A 114 -4.36 -17.27 -6.08
N ALA A 115 -5.29 -18.06 -6.63
CA ALA A 115 -5.32 -19.51 -6.48
C ALA A 115 -4.10 -20.20 -7.12
N GLU A 116 -3.66 -19.74 -8.30
CA GLU A 116 -2.45 -20.23 -8.96
C GLU A 116 -1.19 -19.86 -8.16
N ILE A 117 -1.12 -18.63 -7.65
CA ILE A 117 -0.04 -18.16 -6.78
C ILE A 117 0.05 -19.02 -5.53
N ALA A 118 -1.08 -19.22 -4.83
CA ALA A 118 -1.13 -20.04 -3.62
C ALA A 118 -0.74 -21.49 -3.90
N ARG A 119 -1.19 -22.08 -5.02
CA ARG A 119 -0.82 -23.44 -5.43
C ARG A 119 0.66 -23.56 -5.76
N ALA A 120 1.21 -22.59 -6.48
CA ALA A 120 2.63 -22.57 -6.83
C ALA A 120 3.49 -22.45 -5.57
N ALA A 121 3.15 -21.55 -4.65
CA ALA A 121 3.81 -21.39 -3.37
C ALA A 121 3.73 -22.66 -2.50
N ALA A 122 2.57 -23.33 -2.44
CA ALA A 122 2.41 -24.59 -1.73
C ALA A 122 3.26 -25.74 -2.32
N GLY A 123 3.58 -25.68 -3.61
CA GLY A 123 4.42 -26.68 -4.28
C GLY A 123 5.92 -26.49 -4.07
N VAL A 124 6.37 -25.35 -3.54
CA VAL A 124 7.78 -25.11 -3.26
C VAL A 124 8.15 -25.78 -1.93
N PRO A 125 9.10 -26.74 -1.92
CA PRO A 125 9.54 -27.36 -0.68
C PRO A 125 10.22 -26.31 0.22
N HIS A 126 10.16 -26.49 1.54
CA HIS A 126 10.77 -25.56 2.51
C HIS A 126 12.22 -25.14 2.14
N ARG A 127 13.07 -26.10 1.74
CA ARG A 127 14.46 -25.86 1.29
C ARG A 127 14.60 -25.02 0.00
N GLY A 128 13.54 -24.92 -0.78
CA GLY A 128 13.48 -24.11 -2.01
C GLY A 128 13.20 -22.63 -1.73
N TRP A 129 12.88 -22.28 -0.49
CA TRP A 129 12.73 -20.92 -0.04
C TRP A 129 14.05 -20.41 0.55
N SER A 130 14.46 -19.22 0.12
CA SER A 130 15.62 -18.50 0.66
C SER A 130 15.13 -17.40 1.61
N PRO A 131 15.10 -17.63 2.93
CA PRO A 131 14.65 -16.63 3.89
C PRO A 131 15.66 -15.50 4.05
N ARG A 132 15.16 -14.27 4.26
CA ARG A 132 15.97 -13.11 4.64
C ARG A 132 15.18 -12.15 5.51
N ALA A 133 15.90 -11.46 6.39
CA ALA A 133 15.32 -10.34 7.14
C ALA A 133 14.98 -9.19 6.19
N TYR A 134 14.03 -8.36 6.62
CA TYR A 134 13.77 -7.11 5.94
C TYR A 134 14.97 -6.16 6.06
N ALA A 135 15.32 -5.54 4.95
CA ALA A 135 16.29 -4.47 4.82
C ALA A 135 15.59 -3.12 4.59
N GLY A 136 16.37 -2.07 4.32
CA GLY A 136 15.88 -0.71 4.04
C GLY A 136 15.44 -0.46 2.59
N TYR A 137 15.32 -1.50 1.76
CA TYR A 137 14.93 -1.36 0.36
C TYR A 137 13.43 -0.98 0.23
N PRO A 138 13.04 -0.25 -0.83
CA PRO A 138 11.64 0.15 -1.03
C PRO A 138 10.63 -1.01 -1.00
N LEU A 139 10.99 -2.16 -1.56
CA LEU A 139 10.17 -3.37 -1.54
C LEU A 139 9.91 -3.86 -0.12
N ASP A 140 10.96 -3.99 0.68
CA ASP A 140 10.88 -4.47 2.06
C ASP A 140 10.05 -3.55 2.95
N VAL A 141 10.23 -2.22 2.78
CA VAL A 141 9.41 -1.22 3.47
C VAL A 141 7.95 -1.36 3.07
N ALA A 142 7.67 -1.50 1.78
CA ALA A 142 6.31 -1.62 1.29
C ALA A 142 5.62 -2.91 1.77
N LEU A 143 6.29 -4.06 1.70
CA LEU A 143 5.75 -5.34 2.23
C LEU A 143 5.47 -5.26 3.73
N ARG A 144 6.36 -4.63 4.51
CA ARG A 144 6.14 -4.42 5.94
C ARG A 144 4.94 -3.52 6.21
N VAL A 145 4.78 -2.43 5.45
CA VAL A 145 3.61 -1.56 5.57
C VAL A 145 2.34 -2.32 5.21
N VAL A 146 2.35 -3.12 4.14
CA VAL A 146 1.19 -3.96 3.75
C VAL A 146 0.79 -4.88 4.89
N MET A 147 1.75 -5.53 5.58
CA MET A 147 1.44 -6.38 6.74
C MET A 147 0.92 -5.59 7.94
N ALA A 148 1.45 -4.39 8.18
CA ALA A 148 1.03 -3.52 9.27
C ALA A 148 -0.42 -3.04 9.13
N LEU A 149 -0.95 -2.93 7.90
CA LEU A 149 -2.32 -2.47 7.66
C LEU A 149 -3.39 -3.30 8.37
N GLY A 150 -3.21 -4.61 8.46
CA GLY A 150 -4.10 -5.51 9.19
C GLY A 150 -3.54 -6.00 10.52
N ALA A 151 -2.40 -5.47 10.97
CA ALA A 151 -1.85 -5.77 12.30
C ALA A 151 -2.52 -4.91 13.39
N ASP A 152 -3.02 -3.73 13.04
CA ASP A 152 -3.67 -2.81 13.97
C ASP A 152 -5.18 -3.06 14.01
N ARG A 153 -5.66 -3.54 15.16
CA ARG A 153 -7.09 -3.42 15.54
C ARG A 153 -7.52 -1.96 15.39
N PRO A 154 -8.80 -1.67 15.09
CA PRO A 154 -9.27 -0.32 14.79
C PRO A 154 -8.76 0.68 15.83
N ASP A 155 -7.86 1.56 15.39
CA ASP A 155 -7.56 2.78 16.11
C ASP A 155 -8.89 3.47 16.37
N ASN A 156 -9.12 3.92 17.60
CA ASN A 156 -10.32 4.66 17.96
C ASN A 156 -10.51 5.79 16.92
N ALA A 157 -11.63 5.81 16.19
CA ALA A 157 -11.87 6.75 15.11
C ALA A 157 -11.68 8.22 15.56
N GLN A 158 -11.89 8.47 16.85
CA GLN A 158 -11.63 9.76 17.48
C GLN A 158 -10.13 10.08 17.63
N LEU A 159 -9.29 9.09 17.92
CA LEU A 159 -7.82 9.24 17.91
C LEU A 159 -7.29 9.40 16.49
N LEU A 160 -7.88 8.75 15.48
CA LEU A 160 -7.54 8.98 14.08
C LEU A 160 -7.84 10.42 13.69
N ALA A 161 -9.05 10.92 13.97
CA ALA A 161 -9.42 12.32 13.73
C ALA A 161 -8.49 13.32 14.44
N GLN A 162 -7.98 12.97 15.64
CA GLN A 162 -7.03 13.79 16.39
C GLN A 162 -5.57 13.66 15.91
N SER A 163 -5.18 12.54 15.30
CA SER A 163 -3.81 12.26 14.85
C SER A 163 -3.41 12.92 13.52
N GLY A 164 -4.33 13.66 12.89
CA GLY A 164 -4.07 14.52 11.74
C GLY A 164 -3.98 13.88 10.33
N PRO A 165 -4.72 12.81 9.99
CA PRO A 165 -5.01 12.48 8.60
C PRO A 165 -5.82 13.62 7.95
N ARG A 166 -5.55 13.89 6.67
CA ARG A 166 -6.20 14.94 5.90
C ARG A 166 -6.84 14.33 4.68
N TYR A 167 -8.06 14.75 4.42
CA TYR A 167 -8.71 14.54 3.14
C TYR A 167 -7.94 15.33 2.07
N LEU A 168 -7.70 14.72 0.91
CA LEU A 168 -6.85 15.22 -0.17
C LEU A 168 -7.60 15.39 -1.51
N GLY A 169 -8.88 15.05 -1.56
CA GLY A 169 -9.71 15.08 -2.77
C GLY A 169 -10.33 13.73 -3.11
N GLU A 170 -11.37 13.75 -3.94
CA GLU A 170 -11.87 12.55 -4.59
C GLU A 170 -10.95 12.08 -5.74
N SER A 171 -10.96 10.78 -6.02
CA SER A 171 -10.24 10.19 -7.14
C SER A 171 -10.95 8.94 -7.65
N MET A 172 -11.12 8.88 -8.97
CA MET A 172 -11.59 7.68 -9.65
C MET A 172 -10.45 6.66 -9.78
N LEU A 173 -10.70 5.44 -9.35
CA LEU A 173 -9.80 4.29 -9.52
C LEU A 173 -10.63 3.10 -10.00
N ARG A 174 -10.26 2.53 -11.16
CA ARG A 174 -10.97 1.37 -11.76
C ARG A 174 -12.49 1.57 -11.91
N GLY A 175 -12.95 2.80 -12.15
CA GLY A 175 -14.37 3.14 -12.33
C GLY A 175 -15.16 3.37 -11.04
N THR A 176 -14.52 3.25 -9.86
CA THR A 176 -15.12 3.54 -8.56
C THR A 176 -14.54 4.85 -8.00
N SER A 177 -15.37 5.67 -7.33
CA SER A 177 -14.91 6.88 -6.65
C SER A 177 -14.33 6.53 -5.28
N TYR A 178 -13.20 7.14 -4.94
CA TYR A 178 -12.53 6.98 -3.67
C TYR A 178 -12.13 8.34 -3.09
N ALA A 179 -12.37 8.50 -1.81
CA ALA A 179 -11.79 9.56 -1.01
C ALA A 179 -10.28 9.30 -0.85
N ARG A 180 -9.44 10.28 -1.20
CA ARG A 180 -8.00 10.24 -0.91
C ARG A 180 -7.72 10.83 0.44
N ILE A 181 -7.16 10.04 1.34
CA ILE A 181 -6.92 10.44 2.73
C ILE A 181 -5.46 10.19 3.08
N SER A 182 -4.74 11.19 3.60
CA SER A 182 -3.39 10.97 4.13
C SER A 182 -3.45 10.11 5.39
N GLY A 183 -2.47 9.26 5.63
CA GLY A 183 -2.39 8.47 6.86
C GLY A 183 -2.22 9.31 8.13
N PRO A 184 -2.26 8.64 9.30
CA PRO A 184 -1.85 9.27 10.56
C PRO A 184 -0.44 9.84 10.41
N ARG A 185 -0.21 11.02 10.98
CA ARG A 185 1.16 11.57 11.02
C ARG A 185 2.02 10.66 11.91
N PRO A 186 3.27 10.36 11.52
CA PRO A 186 4.21 9.79 12.46
C PRO A 186 4.25 10.71 13.68
N LYS A 187 4.04 10.18 14.88
CA LYS A 187 4.33 10.95 16.09
C LYS A 187 5.78 11.44 15.95
N PRO A 188 6.09 12.72 16.23
CA PRO A 188 7.48 13.12 16.38
C PRO A 188 8.10 12.09 17.33
N GLN A 189 9.11 11.36 16.88
CA GLN A 189 9.93 10.61 17.82
C GLN A 189 10.38 11.65 18.83
N GLU A 190 9.93 11.51 20.09
CA GLU A 190 10.55 12.20 21.19
C GLU A 190 12.02 11.81 21.11
N THR A 191 12.83 12.68 20.52
CA THR A 191 14.26 12.69 20.76
C THR A 191 14.38 12.84 22.26
N LYS A 192 14.55 11.70 22.96
CA LYS A 192 15.05 11.71 24.33
C LYS A 192 16.24 12.68 24.30
N PRO A 193 16.23 13.77 25.09
CA PRO A 193 17.42 14.59 25.19
C PRO A 193 18.52 13.64 25.63
N ARG A 194 19.53 13.48 24.77
CA ARG A 194 20.80 12.90 25.16
C ARG A 194 21.20 13.70 26.39
N ALA A 195 21.33 13.05 27.54
CA ALA A 195 21.87 13.68 28.73
C ALA A 195 23.30 14.14 28.38
N GLU A 196 23.44 15.39 27.95
CA GLU A 196 24.72 16.07 27.79
C GLU A 196 25.18 16.49 29.18
N GLY A 197 25.96 15.62 29.81
CA GLY A 197 26.84 16.00 30.88
C GLY A 197 28.02 16.81 30.34
N ALA A 198 28.12 18.04 30.82
CA ALA A 198 29.33 18.84 31.05
C ALA A 198 30.14 19.44 29.86
N ALA A 199 30.04 20.77 29.78
CA ALA A 199 31.10 21.78 29.63
C ALA A 199 31.80 21.99 28.26
N GLY A 200 31.67 23.22 27.72
CA GLY A 200 32.63 23.75 26.74
C GLY A 200 32.16 24.91 25.84
N ALA A 201 32.19 26.13 26.38
CA ALA A 201 32.24 27.46 25.75
C ALA A 201 32.16 27.68 24.20
N ARG A 202 31.30 28.66 23.85
CA ARG A 202 31.36 29.70 22.78
C ARG A 202 31.33 29.29 21.30
N ALA A 203 30.26 29.69 20.61
CA ALA A 203 30.28 30.70 19.53
C ALA A 203 28.85 30.89 18.97
N GLY A 204 28.48 32.14 18.71
CA GLY A 204 27.17 32.50 18.17
C GLY A 204 26.96 31.96 16.76
N GLY A 205 25.76 31.42 16.54
CA GLY A 205 25.20 31.14 15.24
C GLY A 205 23.70 31.20 15.37
N THR A 206 23.10 32.26 14.84
CA THR A 206 21.66 32.34 14.59
C THR A 206 21.30 31.23 13.60
N ALA A 207 21.07 30.02 14.12
CA ALA A 207 20.41 28.97 13.37
C ALA A 207 18.98 29.45 13.12
N ALA A 208 18.73 29.87 11.88
CA ALA A 208 17.37 30.11 11.40
C ALA A 208 16.50 28.91 11.80
N PRO A 209 15.24 29.12 12.24
CA PRO A 209 14.35 28.01 12.56
C PRO A 209 14.28 27.09 11.35
N GLN A 210 14.81 25.87 11.48
CA GLN A 210 14.60 24.86 10.45
C GLN A 210 13.09 24.71 10.28
N PRO A 211 12.55 24.73 9.05
CA PRO A 211 11.13 24.56 8.84
C PRO A 211 10.70 23.23 9.48
N ARG A 212 9.86 23.33 10.50
CA ARG A 212 9.17 22.19 11.13
C ARG A 212 8.57 21.36 9.99
N PRO A 213 8.68 20.02 9.94
CA PRO A 213 8.04 19.25 8.89
C PRO A 213 6.54 19.56 8.94
N THR A 214 6.06 20.31 7.96
CA THR A 214 4.63 20.51 7.69
C THR A 214 4.00 19.24 7.10
N GLY A 215 4.78 18.15 7.07
CA GLY A 215 4.61 16.99 6.22
C GLY A 215 3.38 16.17 6.57
N LEU A 216 2.48 16.10 5.60
CA LEU A 216 1.51 15.03 5.47
C LEU A 216 2.19 13.67 5.70
N SER A 217 1.43 12.70 6.21
CA SER A 217 1.91 11.33 6.31
C SER A 217 2.47 10.85 4.96
N PRO A 218 3.55 10.05 4.94
CA PRO A 218 4.04 9.44 3.70
C PRO A 218 3.05 8.46 3.08
N LEU A 219 1.99 8.09 3.83
CA LEU A 219 0.95 7.19 3.38
C LEU A 219 -0.25 7.96 2.85
N THR A 220 -0.81 7.52 1.73
CA THR A 220 -2.11 7.99 1.22
C THR A 220 -3.01 6.80 0.92
N TYR A 221 -4.25 6.86 1.37
CA TYR A 221 -5.26 5.82 1.24
C TYR A 221 -6.36 6.26 0.28
N TRP A 222 -6.83 5.34 -0.55
CA TRP A 222 -8.04 5.48 -1.35
C TRP A 222 -9.10 4.61 -0.71
N ILE A 223 -10.17 5.23 -0.21
CA ILE A 223 -11.27 4.56 0.50
C ILE A 223 -12.59 4.93 -0.17
N ASP A 224 -13.37 3.94 -0.56
CA ASP A 224 -14.68 4.19 -1.19
C ASP A 224 -15.77 4.50 -0.15
N GLU A 225 -16.99 4.71 -0.63
CA GLU A 225 -18.14 5.03 0.22
C GLU A 225 -18.51 3.89 1.19
N ASP A 226 -18.27 2.64 0.78
CA ASP A 226 -18.52 1.45 1.60
C ASP A 226 -17.42 1.22 2.66
N GLY A 227 -16.34 1.98 2.58
CA GLY A 227 -15.17 1.83 3.45
C GLY A 227 -14.26 0.69 3.00
N GLU A 228 -14.20 0.34 1.72
CA GLU A 228 -13.22 -0.59 1.19
C GLU A 228 -11.94 0.13 0.77
N LEU A 229 -10.79 -0.53 0.97
CA LEU A 229 -9.51 -0.02 0.48
C LEU A 229 -9.40 -0.30 -1.02
N GLY A 230 -9.14 0.75 -1.81
CA GLY A 230 -8.81 0.63 -3.23
C GLY A 230 -7.31 0.63 -3.50
N ARG A 231 -6.59 1.54 -2.85
CA ARG A 231 -5.15 1.74 -3.03
C ARG A 231 -4.49 2.32 -1.78
N LEU A 232 -3.25 1.93 -1.55
CA LEU A 232 -2.30 2.61 -0.67
C LEU A 232 -1.12 3.14 -1.51
N GLU A 233 -0.74 4.39 -1.28
CA GLU A 233 0.52 4.95 -1.74
C GLU A 233 1.48 5.17 -0.59
N ILE A 234 2.75 4.82 -0.81
CA ILE A 234 3.84 4.98 0.15
C ILE A 234 4.90 5.88 -0.50
N ARG A 235 5.04 7.09 0.03
CA ARG A 235 6.12 8.00 -0.34
C ARG A 235 7.33 7.73 0.54
N SER A 236 8.36 7.13 -0.05
CA SER A 236 9.66 7.00 0.61
C SER A 236 10.57 8.14 0.17
N GLY A 237 11.36 8.69 1.11
CA GLY A 237 12.42 9.64 0.76
C GLY A 237 13.41 8.99 -0.21
N GLY A 238 13.77 9.69 -1.28
CA GLY A 238 14.75 9.22 -2.27
C GLY A 238 14.18 8.44 -3.46
N VAL A 239 12.87 8.25 -3.56
CA VAL A 239 12.21 7.65 -4.74
C VAL A 239 11.36 8.70 -5.46
N ALA A 240 11.49 8.80 -6.79
CA ALA A 240 10.78 9.80 -7.58
C ALA A 240 9.26 9.54 -7.67
N ARG A 241 8.85 8.27 -7.70
CA ARG A 241 7.44 7.85 -7.76
C ARG A 241 7.03 7.16 -6.46
N PRO A 242 5.79 7.35 -5.97
CA PRO A 242 5.32 6.61 -4.81
C PRO A 242 5.26 5.11 -5.13
N VAL A 243 5.52 4.27 -4.12
CA VAL A 243 5.17 2.86 -4.20
C VAL A 243 3.66 2.76 -4.13
N THR A 244 3.05 1.99 -5.04
CA THR A 244 1.60 1.78 -5.08
C THR A 244 1.27 0.36 -4.65
N VAL A 245 0.21 0.20 -3.85
CA VAL A 245 -0.37 -1.09 -3.48
C VAL A 245 -1.86 -1.02 -3.80
N ASP A 246 -2.30 -1.74 -4.82
CA ASP A 246 -3.70 -1.85 -5.19
C ASP A 246 -4.37 -3.03 -4.51
N PHE A 247 -5.49 -2.78 -3.84
CA PHE A 247 -6.36 -3.81 -3.28
C PHE A 247 -7.42 -4.11 -4.33
N THR A 248 -7.43 -5.34 -4.83
CA THR A 248 -8.23 -5.71 -6.02
C THR A 248 -9.35 -6.69 -5.72
N GLY A 249 -9.52 -7.06 -4.46
CA GLY A 249 -10.66 -7.85 -4.02
C GLY A 249 -10.33 -8.79 -2.87
N HIS A 250 -11.41 -9.41 -2.41
CA HIS A 250 -11.45 -10.45 -1.38
C HIS A 250 -11.31 -11.85 -2.00
N GLU A 251 -10.54 -12.71 -1.36
CA GLU A 251 -10.25 -14.08 -1.83
C GLU A 251 -10.60 -15.14 -0.78
N GLY A 252 -11.80 -15.07 -0.20
CA GLY A 252 -12.20 -15.91 0.93
C GLY A 252 -12.15 -17.43 0.71
N ARG A 253 -12.04 -17.88 -0.54
CA ARG A 253 -11.92 -19.29 -0.92
C ARG A 253 -10.47 -19.74 -1.09
N VAL A 254 -9.53 -18.80 -1.23
CA VAL A 254 -8.11 -19.10 -1.41
C VAL A 254 -7.40 -18.94 -0.08
N LYS A 255 -6.61 -19.93 0.33
CA LYS A 255 -5.84 -19.87 1.58
C LYS A 255 -4.38 -19.58 1.26
N VAL A 256 -3.75 -18.76 2.09
CA VAL A 256 -2.29 -18.66 2.13
C VAL A 256 -1.74 -20.02 2.62
N PRO A 257 -0.76 -20.62 1.91
CA PRO A 257 -0.22 -21.92 2.28
C PRO A 257 0.57 -21.87 3.61
N GLY A 258 0.79 -23.05 4.19
CA GLY A 258 1.58 -23.20 5.42
C GLY A 258 3.09 -23.08 5.20
N GLU A 259 3.58 -23.36 3.99
CA GLU A 259 4.96 -23.07 3.57
C GLU A 259 5.11 -21.60 3.15
N PRO A 260 6.27 -20.96 3.39
CA PRO A 260 7.51 -21.50 3.95
C PRO A 260 7.56 -21.67 5.48
N TRP A 261 6.46 -21.41 6.19
CA TRP A 261 6.45 -21.35 7.66
C TRP A 261 6.41 -22.72 8.36
N GLY A 262 6.56 -23.83 7.62
CA GLY A 262 6.63 -25.18 8.19
C GLY A 262 5.31 -25.70 8.78
N GLU A 263 4.18 -25.08 8.45
CA GLU A 263 2.87 -25.62 8.84
C GLU A 263 2.45 -26.75 7.88
N SER A 264 2.30 -27.95 8.44
CA SER A 264 1.71 -29.06 7.70
C SER A 264 0.26 -28.73 7.31
N PRO A 265 -0.17 -29.02 6.06
CA PRO A 265 -1.55 -28.84 5.66
C PRO A 265 -2.44 -29.86 6.39
N GLY A 266 -3.04 -29.44 7.51
CA GLY A 266 -4.04 -30.21 8.23
C GLY A 266 -3.50 -31.01 9.41
N GLY A 267 -3.38 -30.37 10.58
CA GLY A 267 -3.54 -31.09 11.84
C GLY A 267 -5.03 -31.44 11.98
N LYS A 268 -5.31 -32.75 12.11
CA LYS A 268 -6.65 -33.28 12.40
C LYS A 268 -7.18 -32.78 13.74
#